data_AF-A0A6J6RW99-F1
#
_entry.id   AF-A0A6J6RW99-F1
#
_cell.length_a   1.000
_cell.length_b   1.000
_cell.length_c   1.000
_cell.angle_alpha   90.00
_cell.angle_beta   90.00
_cell.angle_gamma   90.00
#
_symmetry.space_group_name_H-M   'P 1'
#
loop_
_entity.id
_entity.type
_entity.pdbx_description
1 polymer ?
#
loop_
_entity_poly.entity_id
_entity_poly.type
_entity_poly.pdbx_seq_one_letter_code
_entity_poly.pdbx_strand_id
1 'polypeptide(L)'
;MIDIADASEVSRATLYNHYRDKNAVLEALVTLEVEKLVELAQRSGTPADALETLSKAISSDSALASMRIHDAEMLIAIMSHAENPLYLVLATCIYEATKSEAGTGLAMRWLLGQVMQPITPKQSREQAELLVERTLF
;
A
#
# COMPACT_ATOMS: atom_id res chain seq x y z
N MET A 1 -20.05 0.39 12.96
CA MET A 1 -20.81 1.55 12.44
C MET A 1 -21.19 2.53 13.53
N ILE A 2 -21.67 2.04 14.69
CA ILE A 2 -21.95 2.89 15.87
C ILE A 2 -20.72 3.68 16.31
N ASP A 3 -19.65 2.97 16.67
CA ASP A 3 -18.43 3.60 17.19
C ASP A 3 -17.78 4.56 16.18
N ILE A 4 -17.89 4.26 14.88
CA ILE A 4 -17.39 5.13 13.80
C ILE A 4 -18.22 6.41 13.71
N ALA A 5 -19.55 6.29 13.77
CA ALA A 5 -20.45 7.44 13.76
C ALA A 5 -20.25 8.33 14.99
N ASP A 6 -20.12 7.71 16.17
CA ASP A 6 -19.89 8.42 17.44
C ASP A 6 -18.53 9.14 17.42
N ALA A 7 -17.45 8.47 17.02
CA ALA A 7 -16.11 9.06 16.91
C ALA A 7 -16.01 10.15 15.81
N SER A 8 -16.85 10.08 14.78
CA SER A 8 -16.92 11.07 13.71
C SER A 8 -17.92 12.19 13.98
N GLU A 9 -18.57 12.19 15.15
CA GLU A 9 -19.60 13.17 15.54
C GLU A 9 -20.76 13.31 14.53
N VAL A 10 -21.14 12.21 13.86
CA VAL A 10 -22.26 12.17 12.91
C VAL A 10 -23.31 11.13 13.32
N SER A 11 -24.54 11.28 12.82
CA SER A 11 -25.56 10.25 13.03
C SER A 11 -25.21 8.97 12.26
N ARG A 12 -25.64 7.81 12.78
CA ARG A 12 -25.52 6.54 12.03
C ARG A 12 -26.22 6.61 10.68
N ALA A 13 -27.37 7.30 10.61
CA ALA A 13 -28.11 7.48 9.36
C ALA A 13 -27.28 8.22 8.31
N THR A 14 -26.54 9.26 8.73
CA THR A 14 -25.58 9.97 7.86
C THR A 14 -24.52 9.01 7.33
N LEU A 15 -23.94 8.17 8.20
CA LEU A 15 -22.93 7.19 7.78
C LEU A 15 -23.51 6.19 6.76
N TYR A 16 -24.73 5.69 6.99
CA TYR A 16 -25.40 4.76 6.08
C TYR A 16 -25.79 5.36 4.72
N ASN A 17 -25.96 6.68 4.63
CA ASN A 17 -26.19 7.37 3.36
C ASN A 17 -24.94 7.31 2.45
N HIS A 18 -23.75 7.22 3.03
CA HIS A 18 -22.48 7.17 2.29
C HIS A 18 -21.91 5.75 2.19
N TYR A 19 -22.02 4.97 3.27
CA TYR A 19 -21.47 3.63 3.38
C TYR A 19 -22.53 2.67 3.90
N ARG A 20 -23.04 1.83 3.01
CA ARG A 20 -24.17 0.94 3.28
C ARG A 20 -23.90 -0.07 4.40
N ASP A 21 -22.64 -0.46 4.59
CA ASP A 21 -22.21 -1.40 5.61
C ASP A 21 -20.75 -1.17 6.02
N LYS A 22 -20.23 -2.01 6.93
CA LYS A 22 -18.85 -1.94 7.38
C LYS A 22 -17.85 -2.22 6.25
N ASN A 23 -18.19 -3.08 5.30
CA ASN A 23 -17.29 -3.42 4.19
C ASN A 23 -17.10 -2.22 3.27
N ALA A 24 -18.17 -1.46 2.98
CA ALA A 24 -18.10 -0.23 2.20
C ALA A 24 -17.19 0.84 2.85
N VAL A 25 -17.20 0.95 4.18
CA VAL A 25 -16.27 1.84 4.92
C VAL A 25 -14.82 1.35 4.78
N LEU A 26 -14.59 0.04 4.92
CA LEU A 26 -13.26 -0.53 4.80
C LEU A 26 -12.71 -0.39 3.39
N GLU A 27 -13.53 -0.62 2.36
CA GLU A 27 -13.15 -0.45 0.96
C GLU A 27 -12.79 1.02 0.66
N ALA A 28 -13.57 1.97 1.17
CA ALA A 28 -13.26 3.39 1.03
C ALA A 28 -11.95 3.78 1.75
N LEU A 29 -11.70 3.23 2.94
CA LEU A 29 -10.46 3.46 3.67
C LEU A 29 -9.25 2.89 2.91
N VAL A 30 -9.33 1.65 2.43
CA VAL A 30 -8.24 1.03 1.66
C VAL A 30 -8.00 1.77 0.34
N THR A 31 -9.06 2.21 -0.33
CA THR A 31 -8.96 3.03 -1.55
C THR A 31 -8.20 4.33 -1.26
N LEU A 32 -8.57 5.04 -0.19
CA LEU A 32 -7.90 6.27 0.24
C LEU A 32 -6.41 6.04 0.56
N GLU A 33 -6.06 4.94 1.25
CA GLU A 33 -4.65 4.63 1.53
C GLU A 33 -3.86 4.31 0.25
N VAL A 34 -4.47 3.61 -0.72
CA VAL A 34 -3.84 3.36 -2.02
C VAL A 34 -3.65 4.65 -2.80
N GLU A 35 -4.63 5.55 -2.82
CA GLU A 35 -4.51 6.87 -3.44
C GLU A 35 -3.36 7.67 -2.83
N LYS A 36 -3.21 7.67 -1.50
CA LYS A 36 -2.07 8.32 -0.82
C LYS A 36 -0.73 7.74 -1.27
N LEU A 37 -0.62 6.41 -1.40
CA LEU A 37 0.60 5.77 -1.88
C LEU A 37 0.91 6.17 -3.33
N VAL A 38 -0.10 6.21 -4.20
CA VAL A 38 0.06 6.68 -5.58
C VAL A 38 0.52 8.13 -5.62
N GLU A 39 -0.09 9.02 -4.84
CA GLU A 39 0.33 10.42 -4.74
C GLU A 39 1.77 10.57 -4.25
N LEU A 40 2.17 9.79 -3.24
CA LEU A 40 3.55 9.78 -2.74
C LEU A 40 4.54 9.38 -3.82
N ALA A 41 4.23 8.34 -4.59
CA ALA A 41 5.07 7.86 -5.69
C ALA A 41 5.17 8.89 -6.82
N GLN A 42 4.06 9.53 -7.20
CA GLN A 42 4.02 10.52 -8.29
C GLN A 42 4.75 11.82 -7.96
N ARG A 43 4.86 12.18 -6.67
CA ARG A 43 5.60 13.37 -6.22
C ARG A 43 7.11 13.15 -6.15
N SER A 44 7.58 11.90 -6.26
CA SER A 44 9.00 11.58 -6.21
C SER A 44 9.72 11.95 -7.51
N GLY A 45 10.97 12.41 -7.39
CA GLY A 45 11.74 12.93 -8.52
C GLY A 45 12.27 11.84 -9.47
N THR A 46 12.59 10.67 -8.94
CA THR A 46 13.12 9.53 -9.72
C THR A 46 12.36 8.24 -9.37
N PRO A 47 12.41 7.20 -10.24
CA PRO A 47 11.83 5.89 -9.92
C PRO A 47 12.40 5.29 -8.63
N ALA A 48 13.69 5.52 -8.35
CA ALA A 48 14.32 5.04 -7.11
C ALA A 48 13.74 5.77 -5.89
N ASP A 49 13.55 7.09 -5.98
CA ASP A 49 12.95 7.87 -4.89
C ASP A 49 11.47 7.47 -4.66
N ALA A 50 10.73 7.16 -5.73
CA ALA A 50 9.36 6.64 -5.63
C ALA A 50 9.32 5.31 -4.87
N LEU A 51 10.17 4.35 -5.27
CA LEU A 51 10.27 3.05 -4.63
C LEU A 51 10.74 3.15 -3.17
N GLU A 52 11.74 3.99 -2.89
CA GLU A 52 12.20 4.25 -1.53
C GLU A 52 11.09 4.86 -0.65
N THR A 53 10.34 5.83 -1.19
CA THR A 53 9.26 6.50 -0.45
C THR A 53 8.14 5.53 -0.10
N LEU A 54 7.71 4.73 -1.07
CA LEU A 54 6.70 3.69 -0.86
C LEU A 54 7.18 2.63 0.14
N SER A 55 8.43 2.18 0.00
CA SER A 55 9.03 1.19 0.88
C SER A 55 9.09 1.68 2.34
N LYS A 56 9.47 2.94 2.55
CA LYS A 56 9.45 3.55 3.88
C LYS A 56 8.02 3.61 4.43
N ALA A 57 7.05 4.04 3.63
CA ALA A 57 5.65 4.13 4.05
C ALA A 57 5.09 2.77 4.49
N ILE A 58 5.35 1.71 3.72
CA ILE A 58 4.89 0.35 4.05
C ILE A 58 5.64 -0.21 5.27
N SER A 59 6.96 -0.06 5.32
CA SER A 59 7.79 -0.65 6.38
C SER A 59 7.60 0.01 7.74
N SER A 60 7.22 1.30 7.77
CA SER A 60 6.99 2.05 9.02
C SER A 60 5.52 2.09 9.46
N ASP A 61 4.60 1.51 8.69
CA ASP A 61 3.18 1.57 9.01
C ASP A 61 2.85 0.84 10.33
N SER A 62 2.22 1.58 11.26
CA SER A 62 1.90 1.08 12.60
C SER A 62 0.77 0.05 12.61
N ALA A 63 -0.18 0.13 11.67
CA ALA A 63 -1.27 -0.83 11.58
C ALA A 63 -0.73 -2.18 11.10
N LEU A 64 0.09 -2.19 10.04
CA LEU A 64 0.80 -3.38 9.58
C LEU A 64 1.73 -3.93 10.67
N ALA A 65 2.40 -3.08 11.44
CA ALA A 65 3.21 -3.51 12.58
C ALA A 65 2.37 -4.23 13.65
N SER A 66 1.20 -3.68 13.98
CA SER A 66 0.25 -4.28 14.92
C SER A 66 -0.28 -5.63 14.37
N MET A 67 -0.70 -5.68 13.11
CA MET A 67 -1.22 -6.88 12.47
C MET A 67 -0.18 -8.00 12.40
N ARG A 68 1.11 -7.69 12.19
CA ARG A 68 2.17 -8.72 12.24
C ARG A 68 2.29 -9.40 13.61
N ILE A 69 1.94 -8.70 14.69
CA ILE A 69 2.01 -9.22 16.06
C ILE A 69 0.71 -9.91 16.45
N HIS A 70 -0.43 -9.32 16.12
CA HIS A 70 -1.74 -9.72 16.64
C HIS A 70 -2.59 -10.51 15.64
N ASP A 71 -2.40 -10.31 14.34
CA ASP A 71 -3.27 -10.79 13.25
C ASP A 71 -2.48 -11.40 12.08
N ALA A 72 -1.35 -12.07 12.36
CA ALA A 72 -0.42 -12.55 11.34
C ALA A 72 -1.06 -13.53 10.34
N GLU A 73 -1.96 -14.42 10.80
CA GLU A 73 -2.70 -15.35 9.94
C GLU A 73 -3.59 -14.62 8.93
N MET A 74 -4.20 -13.50 9.36
CA MET A 74 -5.01 -12.67 8.47
C MET A 74 -4.16 -12.02 7.39
N LEU A 75 -2.98 -11.50 7.74
CA LEU A 75 -2.04 -10.96 6.75
C LEU A 75 -1.63 -12.02 5.72
N ILE A 76 -1.32 -13.24 6.17
CA ILE A 76 -0.97 -14.35 5.26
C ILE A 76 -2.13 -14.68 4.31
N ALA A 77 -3.36 -14.72 4.82
CA ALA A 77 -4.54 -14.97 4.02
C ALA A 77 -4.74 -13.87 2.96
N ILE A 78 -4.64 -12.59 3.35
CA ILE A 78 -4.77 -11.45 2.45
C ILE A 78 -3.70 -11.51 1.34
N MET A 79 -2.46 -11.80 1.70
CA MET A 79 -1.34 -11.89 0.75
C MET A 79 -1.48 -13.06 -0.25
N SER A 80 -2.36 -14.01 0.02
CA SER A 80 -2.64 -15.17 -0.85
C SER A 80 -3.73 -14.89 -1.89
N HIS A 81 -4.43 -13.75 -1.80
CA HIS A 81 -5.53 -13.36 -2.69
C HIS A 81 -5.22 -12.07 -3.44
N ALA A 82 -4.52 -12.17 -4.58
CA ALA A 82 -4.05 -11.04 -5.39
C ALA A 82 -5.07 -10.55 -6.45
N GLU A 83 -6.37 -10.66 -6.20
CA GLU A 83 -7.43 -10.36 -7.19
C GLU A 83 -8.02 -8.95 -7.04
N ASN A 84 -7.53 -8.14 -6.09
CA ASN A 84 -8.10 -6.83 -5.80
C ASN A 84 -7.76 -5.80 -6.91
N PRO A 85 -8.73 -5.05 -7.46
CA PRO A 85 -8.48 -4.02 -8.48
C PRO A 85 -7.46 -2.95 -8.08
N LEU A 86 -7.33 -2.64 -6.79
CA LEU A 86 -6.35 -1.67 -6.29
C LEU A 86 -4.90 -2.15 -6.50
N TYR A 87 -4.68 -3.46 -6.63
CA TYR A 87 -3.39 -4.00 -7.07
C TYR A 87 -3.00 -3.46 -8.45
N LEU A 88 -3.94 -3.43 -9.39
CA LEU A 88 -3.69 -2.93 -10.74
C LEU A 88 -3.44 -1.43 -10.73
N VAL A 89 -4.14 -0.66 -9.88
CA VAL A 89 -3.88 0.78 -9.71
C VAL A 89 -2.44 1.04 -9.30
N LEU A 90 -1.96 0.34 -8.26
CA LEU A 90 -0.56 0.44 -7.83
C LEU A 90 0.40 -0.04 -8.92
N ALA A 91 0.11 -1.17 -9.58
CA ALA A 91 0.96 -1.71 -10.64
C ALA A 91 1.09 -0.73 -11.82
N THR A 92 0.01 -0.04 -12.21
CA THR A 92 0.04 1.02 -13.23
C THR A 92 0.89 2.20 -12.78
N CYS A 93 0.73 2.68 -11.54
CA CYS A 93 1.57 3.74 -10.99
C CYS A 93 3.06 3.38 -10.99
N ILE A 94 3.40 2.15 -10.58
CA ILE A 94 4.79 1.67 -10.61
C ILE A 94 5.29 1.52 -12.04
N TYR A 95 4.46 1.01 -12.96
CA TYR A 95 4.79 0.92 -14.37
C TYR A 95 5.04 2.29 -15.00
N GLU A 96 4.36 3.34 -14.57
CA GLU A 96 4.66 4.69 -15.04
C GLU A 96 6.06 5.15 -14.64
N ALA A 97 6.57 4.72 -13.48
CA ALA A 97 7.93 5.00 -13.03
C ALA A 97 8.97 4.08 -13.70
N THR A 98 8.67 2.79 -13.86
CA THR A 98 9.63 1.79 -14.37
C THR A 98 9.61 1.63 -15.90
N LYS A 99 8.50 1.92 -16.57
CA LYS A 99 8.31 1.66 -18.00
C LYS A 99 8.66 0.22 -18.44
N SER A 100 8.63 -0.74 -17.51
CA SER A 100 9.11 -2.12 -17.69
C SER A 100 8.19 -3.08 -16.95
N GLU A 101 7.59 -4.04 -17.66
CA GLU A 101 6.70 -5.04 -17.04
C GLU A 101 7.45 -5.91 -16.02
N ALA A 102 8.65 -6.36 -16.37
CA ALA A 102 9.52 -7.11 -15.48
C ALA A 102 9.93 -6.28 -14.25
N GLY A 103 10.28 -5.00 -14.46
CA GLY A 103 10.61 -4.07 -13.39
C GLY A 103 9.44 -3.82 -12.45
N THR A 104 8.24 -3.60 -12.99
CA THR A 104 7.00 -3.46 -12.21
C THR A 104 6.72 -4.70 -11.39
N GLY A 105 6.81 -5.89 -11.99
CA GLY A 105 6.56 -7.15 -11.27
C GLY A 105 7.55 -7.36 -10.12
N LEU A 106 8.83 -7.04 -10.32
CA LEU A 106 9.85 -7.14 -9.26
C LEU A 106 9.63 -6.10 -8.16
N ALA A 107 9.38 -4.85 -8.51
CA ALA A 107 9.08 -3.78 -7.56
C ALA A 107 7.84 -4.08 -6.72
N MET A 108 6.75 -4.55 -7.35
CA MET A 108 5.51 -4.91 -6.65
C MET A 108 5.73 -6.04 -5.65
N ARG A 109 6.44 -7.12 -6.05
CA ARG A 109 6.77 -8.23 -5.12
C ARG A 109 7.69 -7.78 -3.99
N TRP A 110 8.64 -6.90 -4.27
CA TRP A 110 9.52 -6.33 -3.26
C TRP A 110 8.77 -5.48 -2.24
N LEU A 111 7.88 -4.58 -2.67
CA LEU A 111 7.03 -3.78 -1.79
C LEU A 111 6.09 -4.66 -0.96
N LEU A 112 5.44 -5.63 -1.60
CA LEU A 112 4.55 -6.58 -0.94
C LEU A 112 5.25 -7.42 0.12
N GLY A 113 6.50 -7.83 -0.11
CA GLY A 113 7.29 -8.57 0.87
C GLY A 113 7.46 -7.81 2.21
N GLN A 114 7.50 -6.47 2.16
CA GLN A 114 7.69 -5.61 3.32
C GLN A 114 6.48 -5.56 4.26
N VAL A 115 5.30 -5.96 3.78
CA VAL A 115 4.09 -6.12 4.61
C VAL A 115 4.35 -7.14 5.72
N MET A 116 5.04 -8.24 5.39
CA MET A 116 5.40 -9.29 6.36
C MET A 116 6.79 -9.08 6.97
N GLN A 117 7.74 -8.57 6.19
CA GLN A 117 9.14 -8.42 6.58
C GLN A 117 9.61 -6.99 6.31
N PRO A 118 9.22 -6.02 7.17
CA PRO A 118 9.58 -4.62 6.98
C PRO A 118 11.10 -4.45 6.97
N ILE A 119 11.58 -3.51 6.17
CA ILE A 119 13.01 -3.23 6.04
C ILE A 119 13.37 -1.88 6.63
N THR A 120 14.66 -1.71 6.95
CA THR A 120 15.16 -0.43 7.48
C THR A 120 15.17 0.66 6.41
N PRO A 121 15.15 1.96 6.79
CA PRO A 121 15.27 3.05 5.83
C PRO A 121 16.53 2.98 4.95
N LYS A 122 17.65 2.48 5.51
CA LYS A 122 18.89 2.25 4.77
C LYS A 122 18.70 1.18 3.69
N GLN A 123 18.13 0.03 4.06
CA GLN A 123 17.81 -1.04 3.11
C GLN A 123 16.80 -0.59 2.05
N SER A 124 15.84 0.26 2.41
CA SER A 124 14.88 0.83 1.46
C SER A 124 15.59 1.60 0.34
N ARG A 125 16.55 2.47 0.71
CA ARG A 125 17.34 3.24 -0.26
C ARG A 125 18.19 2.31 -1.15
N GLU A 126 19.01 1.47 -0.53
CA GLU A 126 19.96 0.60 -1.25
C GLU A 126 19.24 -0.36 -2.21
N GLN A 127 18.10 -0.92 -1.79
CA GLN A 127 17.34 -1.87 -2.62
C GLN A 127 16.55 -1.15 -3.73
N ALA A 128 16.02 0.04 -3.47
CA ALA A 128 15.35 0.84 -4.50
C ALA A 128 16.31 1.24 -5.62
N GLU A 129 17.51 1.72 -5.29
CA GLU A 129 18.56 2.03 -6.27
C GLU A 129 18.92 0.80 -7.09
N LEU A 130 19.19 -0.33 -6.44
CA LEU A 130 19.57 -1.58 -7.11
C LEU A 130 18.48 -2.11 -8.06
N LEU A 131 17.20 -2.02 -7.65
CA LEU A 131 16.08 -2.44 -8.48
C LEU A 131 16.00 -1.60 -9.75
N VAL A 132 16.15 -0.29 -9.65
CA VAL A 132 16.12 0.63 -10.79
C VAL A 132 17.31 0.37 -11.72
N GLU A 133 18.52 0.23 -11.19
CA GLU A 133 19.72 -0.05 -11.98
C GLU A 133 19.65 -1.36 -12.78
N ARG A 134 18.95 -2.38 -12.26
CA ARG A 134 18.90 -3.72 -12.88
C ARG A 134 17.63 -4.02 -13.67
N THR A 135 16.61 -3.16 -13.60
CA THR A 135 15.31 -3.44 -14.24
C THR A 135 14.86 -2.41 -15.27
N LEU A 136 15.55 -1.28 -15.38
CA LEU A 136 15.22 -0.19 -16.30
C LEU A 136 16.19 -0.04 -17.49
N PHE A 137 17.21 -0.91 -17.59
CA PHE A 137 18.19 -0.92 -18.68
C PHE A 137 18.22 -2.28 -19.38
#